data_AF-A0A960KBA1-F1
#
_entry.id   AF-A0A960KBA1-F1
#
_cell.length_a   1.000
_cell.length_b   1.000
_cell.length_c   1.000
_cell.angle_alpha   90.00
_cell.angle_beta   90.00
_cell.angle_gamma   90.00
#
_symmetry.space_group_name_H-M   'P 1'
#
loop_
_entity.id
_entity.type
_entity.pdbx_description
1 polymer ?
#
loop_
_entity_poly.entity_id
_entity_poly.type
_entity_poly.pdbx_seq_one_letter_code
_entity_poly.pdbx_strand_id
1 'polypeptide(L)' 'MGERAVVCWFRRDLRLADHPALTAAASRAPVVPLFVHDPAF' A
#
# COMPACT_ATOMS: atom_id res chain seq x y z
N MET A 1 10.08 14.03 15.29
CA MET A 1 10.38 12.75 14.62
C MET A 1 9.07 12.27 14.01
N GLY A 2 8.97 12.14 12.68
CA GLY A 2 7.75 11.64 12.05
C GLY A 2 7.54 10.15 12.36
N GLU A 3 6.29 9.72 12.51
CA GLU A 3 5.95 8.31 12.71
C GLU A 3 6.35 7.49 11.47
N ARG A 4 6.91 6.29 11.68
CA ARG A 4 7.24 5.38 10.57
C ARG A 4 5.95 4.81 9.98
N ALA A 5 5.84 4.83 8.66
CA ALA A 5 4.70 4.26 7.93
C ALA A 5 5.16 3.20 6.92
N VAL A 6 4.25 2.29 6.56
CA VAL A 6 4.47 1.30 5.49
C VAL A 6 3.76 1.77 4.22
N VAL A 7 4.48 1.86 3.12
CA VAL A 7 3.88 2.11 1.80
C VAL A 7 3.30 0.81 1.26
N CYS A 8 2.00 0.82 0.90
CA CYS A 8 1.34 -0.27 0.19
C CYS A 8 1.12 0.16 -1.26
N TRP A 9 1.92 -0.39 -2.19
CA TRP A 9 1.82 -0.05 -3.61
C TRP A 9 0.75 -0.90 -4.30
N PHE A 10 -0.40 -0.27 -4.55
CA PHE A 10 -1.47 -0.81 -5.36
C PHE A 10 -1.09 -0.72 -6.82
N ARG A 11 -1.24 -1.82 -7.56
CA ARG A 11 -1.01 -1.86 -9.01
C ARG A 11 -2.33 -2.18 -9.70
N ARG A 12 -2.56 -3.45 -10.05
CA ARG A 12 -3.79 -3.90 -10.72
C ARG A 12 -4.86 -4.40 -9.74
N ASP A 13 -4.62 -4.24 -8.44
CA ASP A 13 -5.38 -4.81 -7.33
C ASP A 13 -6.01 -3.72 -6.46
N LEU A 14 -6.84 -2.86 -7.08
CA LEU A 14 -7.59 -1.80 -6.41
C LEU A 14 -8.76 -2.36 -5.57
N ARG A 15 -8.43 -3.20 -4.59
CA ARG A 15 -9.37 -3.83 -3.65
C ARG A 15 -8.90 -3.68 -2.23
N LEU A 16 -9.84 -3.59 -1.29
CA LEU A 16 -9.55 -3.57 0.14
C LEU A 16 -9.68 -4.95 0.78
N ALA A 17 -10.71 -5.70 0.36
CA ALA A 17 -10.93 -7.06 0.82
C ALA A 17 -9.92 -8.03 0.18
N ASP A 18 -9.52 -9.05 0.94
CA ASP A 18 -8.64 -10.12 0.49
C ASP A 18 -7.36 -9.62 -0.22
N HIS A 19 -6.67 -8.69 0.43
CA HIS A 19 -5.44 -8.09 -0.06
C HIS A 19 -4.27 -8.37 0.91
N PRO A 20 -3.53 -9.48 0.72
CA PRO A 20 -2.48 -9.90 1.65
C PRO A 20 -1.43 -8.83 1.95
N ALA A 21 -1.01 -8.05 0.94
CA ALA A 21 -0.05 -6.96 1.14
C ALA A 21 -0.60 -5.82 2.02
N LEU A 22 -1.87 -5.43 1.85
CA LEU A 22 -2.53 -4.44 2.70
C LEU A 22 -2.68 -4.95 4.13
N THR A 23 -3.09 -6.21 4.31
CA THR A 23 -3.17 -6.85 5.64
C THR A 23 -1.81 -6.89 6.33
N ALA A 24 -0.75 -7.27 5.61
CA ALA A 24 0.60 -7.28 6.15
C ALA A 24 1.08 -5.87 6.51
N ALA A 25 0.82 -4.86 5.67
CA ALA A 25 1.18 -3.47 5.95
C ALA A 25 0.47 -2.94 7.20
N ALA A 26 -0.84 -3.15 7.31
CA ALA A 26 -1.66 -2.71 8.43
C ALA A 26 -1.24 -3.34 9.77
N SER A 27 -0.62 -4.52 9.74
CA SER A 27 -0.10 -5.18 10.95
C SER A 27 1.21 -4.56 11.49
N ARG A 28 1.89 -3.72 10.70
CA ARG A 28 3.25 -3.25 11.01
C ARG A 28 3.31 -1.79 11.46
N ALA A 29 2.59 -0.90 10.79
CA ALA A 29 2.55 0.54 11.07
C ALA A 29 1.37 1.19 10.32
N PRO A 30 1.09 2.49 10.53
CA PRO A 30 0.19 3.23 9.64
C PRO A 30 0.54 3.01 8.16
N VAL A 31 -0.48 2.77 7.35
CA VAL A 31 -0.32 2.45 5.92
C VAL A 31 -0.47 3.72 5.09
N VAL A 32 0.43 3.91 4.14
CA VAL A 32 0.30 4.88 3.05
C VAL A 32 -0.04 4.13 1.77
N PRO A 33 -1.30 4.18 1.30
CA PRO A 33 -1.68 3.65 -0.01
C PRO A 33 -0.99 4.46 -1.11
N LEU A 34 -0.31 3.80 -2.03
CA LEU A 34 0.34 4.42 -3.18
C LEU A 34 -0.10 3.72 -4.45
N PHE A 35 -0.42 4.49 -5.48
CA PHE A 35 -0.50 4.01 -6.85
C PHE A 35 0.45 4.87 -7.69
N VAL A 36 1.20 4.24 -8.57
CA VAL A 36 2.11 4.94 -9.50
C VAL A 36 1.50 4.86 -10.89
N HIS A 37 1.06 6.01 -11.40
CA HIS A 37 0.64 6.12 -12.79
C HIS A 37 1.87 6.42 -13.64
N ASP A 38 2.43 5.39 -14.26
CA ASP A 38 3.54 5.50 -15.19
C ASP A 38 3.08 5.07 -16.59
N PRO A 39 2.82 6.02 -17.52
CA PRO A 39 2.43 5.70 -18.89
C PRO A 39 3.48 4.91 -19.70
N ALA A 40 4.73 4.83 -19.23
CA ALA A 40 5.80 4.08 -19.88
C ALA A 40 5.95 2.64 -19.35
N PHE A 41 5.12 2.22 -18.38
CA PHE A 41 5.20 0.93 -17.69
C PHE A 41 4.11 -0.08 -18.10
#